data_AF-A0A219ADW6-F1
#
_entry.id   AF-A0A219ADW6-F1
#
_cell.length_a   1.000
_cell.length_b   1.000
_cell.length_c   1.000
_cell.angle_alpha   90.00
_cell.angle_beta   90.00
_cell.angle_gamma   90.00
#
_symmetry.space_group_name_H-M   'P 1'
#
loop_
_entity.id
_entity.type
_entity.pdbx_description
1 polymer ?
#
loop_
_entity_poly.entity_id
_entity_poly.type
_entity_poly.pdbx_seq_one_letter_code
_entity_poly.pdbx_strand_id
1 'polypeptide(L)'
;MNKTLIFIGITTLIIFGVLFFIRQRKNLVNIEVKSNENVPFYSLEDGNQTEVIYAPKYNKEFLENLDKKYSWENFDEYDNRFWEYMYEYFDKLPKIAGEEIPTQNFFNKLNRPQKVFYCMLVFNGDVDNGGVNQFFFNKPEFAFAVLETFDELKLPKLKNDYEKCLNELMGNADSYGKRKQIFNDENKSWEKRWKAFTGGYAEIKSAEKLEDYYYNKEFKKEYYKHIVEYIDKKIDKFTEK
;
A
#
# COMPACT_ATOMS: atom_id res chain seq x y z
N MET A 1 3.61 9.39 -46.16
CA MET A 1 4.57 9.17 -45.05
C MET A 1 4.76 7.66 -44.90
N ASN A 2 5.97 7.14 -45.15
CA ASN A 2 6.20 5.70 -45.28
C ASN A 2 5.97 4.97 -43.95
N LYS A 3 5.07 3.97 -43.93
CA LYS A 3 4.72 3.17 -42.75
C LYS A 3 5.95 2.52 -42.09
N THR A 4 7.00 2.24 -42.88
CA THR A 4 8.29 1.71 -42.41
C THR A 4 9.06 2.71 -41.52
N LEU A 5 9.03 4.01 -41.82
CA LEU A 5 9.69 5.05 -41.02
C LEU A 5 8.98 5.29 -39.68
N ILE A 6 7.64 5.15 -39.66
CA ILE A 6 6.83 5.25 -38.43
C ILE A 6 7.12 4.05 -37.50
N PHE A 7 7.23 2.84 -38.06
CA PHE A 7 7.51 1.62 -37.30
C PHE A 7 8.90 1.63 -36.64
N ILE A 8 9.93 2.09 -37.37
CA ILE A 8 11.29 2.23 -36.84
C ILE A 8 11.32 3.29 -35.74
N GLY A 9 10.62 4.41 -35.90
CA GLY A 9 10.52 5.45 -34.87
C GLY A 9 9.88 4.96 -33.56
N ILE A 10 8.79 4.20 -33.66
CA ILE A 10 8.08 3.65 -32.48
C ILE A 10 8.91 2.57 -31.79
N THR A 11 9.56 1.69 -32.55
CA THR A 11 10.37 0.61 -31.98
C THR A 11 11.61 1.16 -31.27
N THR A 12 12.22 2.22 -31.82
CA THR A 12 13.36 2.90 -31.20
C THR A 12 12.96 3.60 -29.90
N LEU A 13 11.79 4.26 -29.86
CA LEU A 13 11.25 4.88 -28.65
C LEU A 13 10.93 3.87 -27.55
N ILE A 14 10.39 2.69 -27.90
CA ILE A 14 10.13 1.62 -26.93
C ILE A 14 11.44 1.05 -26.37
N ILE A 15 12.45 0.83 -27.21
CA ILE A 15 13.76 0.34 -26.77
C ILE A 15 14.45 1.37 -25.86
N PHE A 16 14.40 2.67 -26.19
CA PHE A 16 14.93 3.72 -25.31
C PHE A 16 14.14 3.86 -24.01
N GLY A 17 12.81 3.72 -24.04
CA GLY A 17 11.96 3.72 -22.85
C GLY A 17 12.26 2.55 -21.92
N VAL A 18 12.43 1.35 -22.46
CA VAL A 18 12.79 0.13 -21.72
C VAL A 18 14.22 0.22 -21.16
N LEU A 19 15.18 0.72 -21.94
CA LEU A 19 16.55 0.93 -21.46
C LEU A 19 16.66 2.03 -20.40
N PHE A 20 15.86 3.11 -20.51
CA PHE A 20 15.75 4.14 -19.49
C PHE A 20 15.13 3.59 -18.20
N PHE A 21 14.10 2.74 -18.31
CA PHE A 21 13.48 2.06 -17.17
C PHE A 21 14.43 1.06 -16.50
N ILE A 22 15.18 0.26 -17.27
CA ILE A 22 16.19 -0.67 -16.74
C ILE A 22 17.35 0.10 -16.08
N ARG A 23 17.74 1.26 -16.62
CA ARG A 23 18.79 2.12 -16.06
C ARG A 23 18.32 2.81 -14.76
N GLN A 24 17.08 3.28 -14.70
CA GLN A 24 16.44 3.74 -13.45
C GLN A 24 16.41 2.60 -12.40
N ARG A 25 16.02 1.38 -12.81
CA ARG A 25 16.01 0.21 -11.92
C ARG A 25 17.40 -0.12 -11.35
N LYS A 26 18.46 -0.06 -12.19
CA LYS A 26 19.85 -0.29 -11.73
C LYS A 26 20.37 0.82 -10.81
N ASN A 27 19.90 2.06 -10.96
CA ASN A 27 20.24 3.15 -10.05
C ASN A 27 19.45 3.08 -8.73
N LEU A 28 18.21 2.59 -8.76
CA LEU A 28 17.39 2.36 -7.56
C LEU A 28 17.90 1.18 -6.73
N VAL A 29 18.42 0.12 -7.38
CA VAL A 29 19.00 -1.07 -6.72
C VAL A 29 20.37 -0.78 -6.08
N ASN A 30 21.04 0.31 -6.45
CA ASN A 30 22.34 0.71 -5.90
C ASN A 30 22.26 1.85 -4.88
N ILE A 31 21.07 2.17 -4.36
CA ILE A 31 20.97 2.91 -3.11
C ILE A 31 21.36 1.91 -2.01
N GLU A 32 22.66 1.80 -1.73
CA GLU A 32 23.12 1.40 -0.40
C GLU A 32 22.53 2.43 0.57
N VAL A 33 21.34 2.12 1.09
CA VAL A 33 20.80 2.81 2.25
C VAL A 33 21.77 2.48 3.38
N LYS A 34 22.70 3.41 3.65
CA LYS A 34 23.54 3.37 4.85
C LYS A 34 22.70 3.74 6.09
N SER A 35 21.58 3.04 6.29
CA SER A 35 20.97 2.91 7.60
C SER A 35 21.52 1.65 8.22
N ASN A 36 21.94 1.71 9.49
CA ASN A 36 22.44 0.56 10.24
C ASN A 36 21.38 -0.56 10.47
N GLU A 37 20.24 -0.52 9.78
CA GLU A 37 19.29 -1.62 9.62
C GLU A 37 18.72 -1.52 8.20
N ASN A 38 18.99 -2.50 7.34
CA ASN A 38 18.26 -2.67 6.07
C ASN A 38 16.80 -2.94 6.44
N VAL A 39 15.91 -1.96 6.33
CA VAL A 39 14.46 -2.24 6.39
C VAL A 39 14.12 -2.98 5.10
N PRO A 40 13.80 -4.29 5.14
CA PRO A 40 13.44 -5.00 3.93
C PRO A 40 12.08 -4.45 3.47
N PHE A 41 12.06 -3.76 2.33
CA PHE A 41 10.81 -3.36 1.70
C PHE A 41 10.07 -4.57 1.16
N TYR A 42 8.76 -4.60 1.38
CA TYR A 42 7.88 -5.62 0.85
C TYR A 42 7.46 -5.29 -0.59
N SER A 43 7.21 -6.34 -1.37
CA SER A 43 6.63 -6.30 -2.71
C SER A 43 5.48 -7.29 -2.83
N LEU A 44 4.47 -6.99 -3.65
CA LEU A 44 3.40 -7.94 -3.99
C LEU A 44 3.95 -9.25 -4.56
N GLU A 45 5.16 -9.23 -5.14
CA GLU A 45 5.87 -10.41 -5.64
C GLU A 45 6.50 -11.29 -4.55
N ASP A 46 6.62 -10.82 -3.30
CA ASP A 46 7.33 -11.57 -2.25
C ASP A 46 6.61 -12.86 -1.86
N GLY A 47 7.30 -14.00 -1.89
CA GLY A 47 6.69 -15.31 -1.64
C GLY A 47 5.74 -15.82 -2.75
N ASN A 48 5.31 -14.95 -3.69
CA ASN A 48 4.44 -15.18 -4.86
C ASN A 48 3.49 -16.40 -4.80
N GLN A 49 2.69 -16.49 -3.73
CA GLN A 49 1.78 -17.62 -3.51
C GLN A 49 0.57 -17.52 -4.45
N THR A 50 0.28 -18.61 -5.16
CA THR A 50 -0.94 -18.74 -5.98
C THR A 50 -2.10 -19.37 -5.24
N GLU A 51 -1.80 -20.13 -4.19
CA GLU A 51 -2.78 -20.87 -3.38
C GLU A 51 -3.29 -20.02 -2.21
N VAL A 52 -4.50 -20.33 -1.74
CA VAL A 52 -5.08 -19.73 -0.54
C VAL A 52 -4.56 -20.52 0.66
N ILE A 53 -3.60 -19.93 1.39
CA ILE A 53 -3.00 -20.57 2.57
C ILE A 53 -3.77 -20.20 3.84
N TYR A 54 -4.14 -18.92 3.97
CA TYR A 54 -4.92 -18.40 5.08
C TYR A 54 -6.20 -17.77 4.56
N ALA A 55 -7.34 -18.36 4.90
CA ALA A 55 -8.64 -17.78 4.58
C ALA A 55 -9.70 -18.32 5.53
N PRO A 56 -10.74 -17.53 5.84
CA PRO A 56 -11.95 -18.07 6.43
C PRO A 56 -12.71 -18.95 5.43
N LYS A 57 -13.65 -19.75 5.94
CA LYS A 57 -14.59 -20.49 5.09
C LYS A 57 -15.49 -19.55 4.30
N TYR A 58 -15.81 -19.95 3.07
CA TYR A 58 -16.79 -19.23 2.27
C TYR A 58 -18.14 -19.12 2.99
N ASN A 59 -18.67 -17.90 3.07
CA ASN A 59 -19.95 -17.62 3.71
C ASN A 59 -20.87 -16.90 2.72
N LYS A 60 -21.75 -17.67 2.09
CA LYS A 60 -22.73 -17.16 1.11
C LYS A 60 -23.70 -16.17 1.73
N GLU A 61 -24.21 -16.46 2.92
CA GLU A 61 -25.21 -15.62 3.60
C GLU A 61 -24.63 -14.25 3.94
N PHE A 62 -23.37 -14.19 4.39
CA PHE A 62 -22.65 -12.95 4.62
C PHE A 62 -22.60 -12.08 3.36
N LEU A 63 -22.14 -12.63 2.23
CA LEU A 63 -22.04 -11.90 0.96
C LEU A 63 -23.40 -11.40 0.47
N GLU A 64 -24.44 -12.25 0.51
CA GLU A 64 -25.79 -11.87 0.10
C GLU A 64 -26.41 -10.77 1.00
N ASN A 65 -26.01 -10.70 2.27
CA ASN A 65 -26.48 -9.68 3.20
C ASN A 65 -25.74 -8.36 3.04
N LEU A 66 -24.45 -8.37 2.68
CA LEU A 66 -23.67 -7.15 2.45
C LEU A 66 -24.27 -6.28 1.35
N ASP A 67 -24.66 -6.87 0.23
CA ASP A 67 -25.24 -6.13 -0.89
C ASP A 67 -26.56 -5.44 -0.53
N LYS A 68 -27.37 -6.10 0.33
CA LYS A 68 -28.66 -5.57 0.79
C LYS A 68 -28.48 -4.47 1.83
N LYS A 69 -27.55 -4.64 2.76
CA LYS A 69 -27.34 -3.71 3.88
C LYS A 69 -26.58 -2.46 3.44
N TYR A 70 -25.54 -2.63 2.62
CA TYR A 70 -24.61 -1.57 2.28
C TYR A 70 -24.72 -1.16 0.82
N SER A 71 -25.62 -0.24 0.52
CA SER A 71 -25.67 0.38 -0.82
C SER A 71 -24.62 1.48 -0.95
N TRP A 72 -24.00 1.63 -2.13
CA TRP A 72 -23.11 2.77 -2.40
C TRP A 72 -23.85 4.13 -2.44
N GLU A 73 -25.17 4.11 -2.62
CA GLU A 73 -26.01 5.32 -2.53
C GLU A 73 -26.03 5.90 -1.12
N ASN A 74 -26.11 5.04 -0.10
CA ASN A 74 -26.10 5.41 1.32
C ASN A 74 -24.73 5.16 1.97
N PHE A 75 -23.65 5.53 1.29
CA PHE A 75 -22.28 5.27 1.77
C PHE A 75 -21.96 6.00 3.09
N ASP A 76 -21.43 5.24 4.04
CA ASP A 76 -20.79 5.72 5.27
C ASP A 76 -19.29 5.36 5.27
N GLU A 77 -18.45 6.31 5.66
CA GLU A 77 -16.99 6.14 5.56
C GLU A 77 -16.43 5.15 6.59
N TYR A 78 -17.15 4.90 7.69
CA TYR A 78 -16.77 3.99 8.76
C TYR A 78 -17.64 2.72 8.82
N ASP A 79 -18.81 2.70 8.19
CA ASP A 79 -19.71 1.54 8.12
C ASP A 79 -20.10 1.20 6.67
N ASN A 80 -19.27 0.40 6.00
CA ASN A 80 -19.50 -0.03 4.62
C ASN A 80 -18.81 -1.38 4.32
N ARG A 81 -19.07 -1.92 3.12
CA ARG A 81 -18.57 -3.24 2.67
C ARG A 81 -17.05 -3.41 2.79
N PHE A 82 -16.26 -2.36 2.61
CA PHE A 82 -14.80 -2.44 2.71
C PHE A 82 -14.38 -2.88 4.12
N TRP A 83 -14.98 -2.29 5.15
CA TRP A 83 -14.68 -2.63 6.54
C TRP A 83 -15.21 -4.00 6.93
N GLU A 84 -16.38 -4.39 6.42
CA GLU A 84 -16.90 -5.75 6.60
C GLU A 84 -15.97 -6.81 5.99
N TYR A 85 -15.35 -6.54 4.85
CA TYR A 85 -14.32 -7.41 4.28
C TYR A 85 -13.04 -7.46 5.12
N MET A 86 -12.66 -6.36 5.79
CA MET A 86 -11.56 -6.39 6.75
C MET A 86 -11.88 -7.35 7.91
N TYR A 87 -13.05 -7.19 8.53
CA TYR A 87 -13.48 -8.02 9.66
C TYR A 87 -13.62 -9.50 9.28
N GLU A 88 -14.21 -9.79 8.12
CA GLU A 88 -14.46 -11.16 7.70
C GLU A 88 -13.19 -11.85 7.19
N TYR A 89 -12.43 -11.18 6.32
CA TYR A 89 -11.33 -11.81 5.57
C TYR A 89 -9.94 -11.55 6.13
N PHE A 90 -9.74 -10.54 6.99
CA PHE A 90 -8.40 -10.16 7.47
C PHE A 90 -8.21 -10.28 8.97
N ASP A 91 -9.15 -9.81 9.79
CA ASP A 91 -9.02 -9.88 11.25
C ASP A 91 -8.98 -11.32 11.79
N LYS A 92 -9.48 -12.27 11.00
CA LYS A 92 -9.43 -13.70 11.31
C LYS A 92 -8.09 -14.34 10.94
N LEU A 93 -7.33 -13.78 10.00
CA LEU A 93 -6.13 -14.42 9.46
C LEU A 93 -4.99 -14.56 10.46
N PRO A 94 -4.68 -13.58 11.34
CA PRO A 94 -3.63 -13.77 12.36
C PRO A 94 -3.89 -14.98 13.27
N LYS A 95 -5.16 -15.20 13.64
CA LYS A 95 -5.56 -16.37 14.43
C LYS A 95 -5.37 -17.68 13.67
N ILE A 96 -5.70 -17.69 12.37
CA ILE A 96 -5.50 -18.86 11.49
C ILE A 96 -4.00 -19.11 11.26
N ALA A 97 -3.20 -18.04 11.15
CA ALA A 97 -1.77 -18.12 10.87
C ALA A 97 -0.91 -18.48 12.09
N GLY A 98 -1.48 -18.36 13.30
CA GLY A 98 -0.77 -18.39 14.58
C GLY A 98 -0.32 -16.98 14.96
N GLU A 99 -0.81 -16.47 16.09
CA GLU A 99 -0.73 -15.06 16.50
C GLU A 99 0.70 -14.48 16.61
N GLU A 100 1.72 -15.34 16.66
CA GLU A 100 3.13 -14.96 16.81
C GLU A 100 3.93 -14.93 15.50
N ILE A 101 3.29 -15.10 14.34
CA ILE A 101 4.00 -15.07 13.05
C ILE A 101 4.58 -13.67 12.77
N PRO A 102 5.88 -13.53 12.44
CA PRO A 102 6.45 -12.25 12.02
C PRO A 102 5.71 -11.68 10.80
N THR A 103 5.49 -10.35 10.77
CA THR A 103 4.72 -9.67 9.71
C THR A 103 5.18 -10.04 8.29
N GLN A 104 6.49 -10.12 8.05
CA GLN A 104 7.03 -10.51 6.74
C GLN A 104 6.65 -11.95 6.38
N ASN A 105 6.72 -12.88 7.33
CA ASN A 105 6.35 -14.28 7.12
C ASN A 105 4.84 -14.42 6.87
N PHE A 106 4.02 -13.63 7.55
CA PHE A 106 2.59 -13.54 7.28
C PHE A 106 2.33 -13.03 5.86
N PHE A 107 2.93 -11.90 5.51
CA PHE A 107 2.79 -11.26 4.20
C PHE A 107 3.20 -12.20 3.05
N ASN A 108 4.31 -12.92 3.18
CA ASN A 108 4.80 -13.86 2.18
C ASN A 108 3.91 -15.08 1.98
N LYS A 109 3.01 -15.37 2.93
CA LYS A 109 2.02 -16.46 2.83
C LYS A 109 0.68 -16.02 2.26
N LEU A 110 0.44 -14.71 2.16
CA LEU A 110 -0.73 -14.18 1.48
C LEU A 110 -0.58 -14.38 -0.04
N ASN A 111 -1.67 -14.76 -0.70
CA ASN A 111 -1.72 -14.69 -2.16
C ASN A 111 -1.79 -13.23 -2.64
N ARG A 112 -1.63 -13.01 -3.94
CA ARG A 112 -1.55 -11.66 -4.50
C ARG A 112 -2.79 -10.78 -4.21
N PRO A 113 -4.04 -11.22 -4.44
CA PRO A 113 -5.23 -10.45 -4.05
C PRO A 113 -5.30 -10.11 -2.57
N GLN A 114 -4.92 -11.05 -1.70
CA GLN A 114 -4.86 -10.80 -0.27
C GLN A 114 -3.80 -9.74 0.08
N LYS A 115 -2.61 -9.79 -0.52
CA LYS A 115 -1.60 -8.75 -0.31
C LYS A 115 -2.07 -7.38 -0.75
N VAL A 116 -2.72 -7.29 -1.92
CA VAL A 116 -3.35 -6.05 -2.40
C VAL A 116 -4.25 -5.49 -1.31
N PHE A 117 -5.22 -6.27 -0.83
CA PHE A 117 -6.14 -5.77 0.19
C PHE A 117 -5.43 -5.44 1.52
N TYR A 118 -4.47 -6.25 1.95
CA TYR A 118 -3.70 -5.99 3.16
C TYR A 118 -2.90 -4.69 3.09
N CYS A 119 -2.25 -4.40 1.96
CA CYS A 119 -1.56 -3.14 1.73
C CYS A 119 -2.53 -1.95 1.82
N MET A 120 -3.76 -2.09 1.32
CA MET A 120 -4.79 -1.07 1.47
C MET A 120 -5.19 -0.87 2.93
N LEU A 121 -5.35 -1.94 3.71
CA LEU A 121 -5.68 -1.86 5.14
C LEU A 121 -4.58 -1.15 5.93
N VAL A 122 -3.32 -1.53 5.70
CA VAL A 122 -2.16 -0.91 6.36
C VAL A 122 -2.04 0.56 5.99
N PHE A 123 -2.17 0.90 4.70
CA PHE A 123 -2.11 2.28 4.24
C PHE A 123 -3.24 3.12 4.82
N ASN A 124 -4.49 2.67 4.70
CA ASN A 124 -5.65 3.40 5.20
C ASN A 124 -5.56 3.61 6.72
N GLY A 125 -5.16 2.58 7.48
CA GLY A 125 -5.07 2.64 8.93
C GLY A 125 -4.14 3.72 9.47
N ASP A 126 -3.03 4.02 8.79
CA ASP A 126 -2.14 5.11 9.21
C ASP A 126 -2.50 6.46 8.57
N VAL A 127 -2.90 6.48 7.30
CA VAL A 127 -3.21 7.73 6.59
C VAL A 127 -4.48 8.37 7.16
N ASP A 128 -5.51 7.59 7.53
CA ASP A 128 -6.73 8.13 8.16
C ASP A 128 -6.46 8.78 9.53
N ASN A 129 -5.35 8.45 10.19
CA ASN A 129 -5.01 8.96 11.51
C ASN A 129 -4.01 10.13 11.49
N GLY A 130 -2.98 10.06 10.64
CA GLY A 130 -1.91 11.06 10.62
C GLY A 130 -1.25 11.25 9.28
N GLY A 131 -1.93 10.87 8.19
CA GLY A 131 -1.47 11.13 6.83
C GLY A 131 -0.32 10.23 6.37
N VAL A 132 0.21 10.55 5.20
CA VAL A 132 1.24 9.76 4.51
C VAL A 132 2.55 9.71 5.33
N ASN A 133 2.87 10.79 6.05
CA ASN A 133 4.03 10.79 6.94
C ASN A 133 3.88 9.75 8.07
N GLN A 134 2.71 9.64 8.70
CA GLN A 134 2.49 8.64 9.74
C GLN A 134 2.64 7.21 9.18
N PHE A 135 2.06 6.95 8.00
CA PHE A 135 2.22 5.66 7.32
C PHE A 135 3.70 5.33 7.08
N PHE A 136 4.45 6.25 6.47
CA PHE A 136 5.87 6.01 6.25
C PHE A 136 6.61 5.84 7.57
N PHE A 137 6.27 6.58 8.63
CA PHE A 137 6.91 6.48 9.94
C PHE A 137 6.70 5.11 10.60
N ASN A 138 5.46 4.62 10.59
CA ASN A 138 5.06 3.40 11.29
C ASN A 138 5.37 2.14 10.49
N LYS A 139 5.17 2.18 9.16
CA LYS A 139 5.17 1.02 8.27
C LYS A 139 6.03 1.23 7.01
N PRO A 140 7.28 1.72 7.13
CA PRO A 140 8.13 2.00 5.96
C PRO A 140 8.36 0.78 5.07
N GLU A 141 8.34 -0.43 5.63
CA GLU A 141 8.47 -1.68 4.90
C GLU A 141 7.39 -1.88 3.83
N PHE A 142 6.18 -1.30 3.98
CA PHE A 142 5.10 -1.40 3.00
C PHE A 142 5.17 -0.37 1.86
N ALA A 143 6.14 0.54 1.88
CA ALA A 143 6.15 1.71 1.00
C ALA A 143 6.10 1.37 -0.50
N PHE A 144 6.81 0.33 -0.93
CA PHE A 144 6.79 -0.10 -2.34
C PHE A 144 5.56 -0.96 -2.66
N ALA A 145 5.18 -1.89 -1.78
CA ALA A 145 3.99 -2.73 -1.97
C ALA A 145 2.70 -1.88 -2.12
N VAL A 146 2.58 -0.75 -1.41
CA VAL A 146 1.44 0.17 -1.58
C VAL A 146 1.44 0.83 -2.96
N LEU A 147 2.59 1.27 -3.47
CA LEU A 147 2.69 1.82 -4.83
C LEU A 147 2.30 0.78 -5.89
N GLU A 148 2.79 -0.45 -5.74
CA GLU A 148 2.42 -1.59 -6.60
C GLU A 148 0.92 -1.90 -6.52
N THR A 149 0.33 -1.77 -5.33
CA THR A 149 -1.10 -1.97 -5.11
C THR A 149 -1.93 -0.92 -5.84
N PHE A 150 -1.54 0.35 -5.80
CA PHE A 150 -2.22 1.40 -6.58
C PHE A 150 -2.12 1.16 -8.09
N ASP A 151 -1.00 0.60 -8.58
CA ASP A 151 -0.87 0.22 -9.98
C ASP A 151 -1.79 -0.94 -10.35
N GLU A 152 -1.83 -2.00 -9.54
CA GLU A 152 -2.70 -3.17 -9.75
C GLU A 152 -4.18 -2.81 -9.70
N LEU A 153 -4.56 -1.93 -8.78
CA LEU A 153 -5.91 -1.38 -8.69
C LEU A 153 -6.16 -0.31 -9.76
N LYS A 154 -5.20 0.06 -10.61
CA LYS A 154 -5.39 1.10 -11.65
C LYS A 154 -5.91 2.42 -11.06
N LEU A 155 -5.28 2.89 -9.99
CA LEU A 155 -5.59 4.14 -9.29
C LEU A 155 -4.54 5.22 -9.64
N PRO A 156 -4.51 5.74 -10.89
CA PRO A 156 -3.40 6.54 -11.39
C PRO A 156 -3.19 7.85 -10.62
N LYS A 157 -4.26 8.48 -10.12
CA LYS A 157 -4.15 9.72 -9.33
C LYS A 157 -3.41 9.46 -8.00
N LEU A 158 -3.87 8.46 -7.24
CA LEU A 158 -3.22 8.03 -5.99
C LEU A 158 -1.78 7.60 -6.25
N LYS A 159 -1.57 6.71 -7.23
CA LYS A 159 -0.25 6.22 -7.61
C LYS A 159 0.73 7.36 -7.86
N ASN A 160 0.37 8.31 -8.73
CA ASN A 160 1.28 9.38 -9.15
C ASN A 160 1.61 10.37 -8.03
N ASP A 161 0.66 10.67 -7.16
CA ASP A 161 0.91 11.59 -6.04
C ASP A 161 1.64 10.87 -4.88
N TYR A 162 1.33 9.60 -4.63
CA TYR A 162 2.07 8.76 -3.69
C TYR A 162 3.52 8.50 -4.13
N GLU A 163 3.77 8.27 -5.41
CA GLU A 163 5.13 8.07 -5.96
C GLU A 163 6.04 9.28 -5.66
N LYS A 164 5.50 10.51 -5.68
CA LYS A 164 6.26 11.70 -5.28
C LYS A 164 6.62 11.68 -3.80
N CYS A 165 5.66 11.32 -2.94
CA CYS A 165 5.87 11.17 -1.50
C CYS A 165 6.94 10.09 -1.23
N LEU A 166 6.90 8.97 -1.96
CA LEU A 166 7.88 7.91 -1.85
C LEU A 166 9.28 8.38 -2.30
N ASN A 167 9.38 9.12 -3.41
CA ASN A 167 10.65 9.70 -3.85
C ASN A 167 11.23 10.68 -2.81
N GLU A 168 10.40 11.48 -2.15
CA GLU A 168 10.80 12.34 -1.03
C GLU A 168 11.28 11.53 0.17
N LEU A 169 10.59 10.44 0.54
CA LEU A 169 11.05 9.52 1.58
C LEU A 169 12.44 8.95 1.25
N MET A 170 12.62 8.44 0.03
CA MET A 170 13.89 7.86 -0.41
C MET A 170 15.02 8.89 -0.44
N GLY A 171 14.73 10.12 -0.86
CA GLY A 171 15.68 11.24 -0.83
C GLY A 171 16.06 11.68 0.59
N ASN A 172 15.22 11.40 1.58
CA ASN A 172 15.41 11.77 2.98
C ASN A 172 15.63 10.56 3.91
N ALA A 173 15.98 9.38 3.38
CA ALA A 173 16.04 8.13 4.14
C ALA A 173 16.94 8.22 5.39
N ASP A 174 18.11 8.87 5.28
CA ASP A 174 19.02 9.10 6.41
C ASP A 174 18.41 9.97 7.51
N SER A 175 17.73 11.05 7.11
CA SER A 175 17.05 11.96 8.04
C SER A 175 15.91 11.22 8.73
N TYR A 176 15.13 10.47 7.96
CA TYR A 176 14.02 9.65 8.44
C TYR A 176 14.49 8.61 9.46
N GLY A 177 15.56 7.86 9.17
CA GLY A 177 16.14 6.87 10.09
C GLY A 177 16.57 7.49 11.41
N LYS A 178 17.24 8.66 11.37
CA LYS A 178 17.63 9.41 12.58
C LYS A 178 16.41 9.84 13.40
N ARG A 179 15.35 10.34 12.76
CA ARG A 179 14.12 10.74 13.47
C ARG A 179 13.41 9.55 14.12
N LYS A 180 13.37 8.41 13.45
CA LYS A 180 12.82 7.16 14.00
C LYS A 180 13.61 6.69 15.23
N GLN A 181 14.95 6.74 15.17
CA GLN A 181 15.80 6.47 16.33
C GLN A 181 15.53 7.43 17.50
N ILE A 182 15.39 8.74 17.22
CA ILE A 182 15.08 9.74 18.26
C ILE A 182 13.71 9.49 18.88
N PHE A 183 12.69 9.14 18.08
CA PHE A 183 11.34 8.88 18.57
C PHE A 183 11.26 7.62 19.45
N ASN A 184 12.05 6.60 19.13
CA ASN A 184 12.08 5.33 19.87
C ASN A 184 13.02 5.34 21.09
N ASP A 185 13.84 6.38 21.28
CA ASP A 185 14.72 6.50 22.44
C ASP A 185 13.94 6.99 23.67
N GLU A 186 13.54 6.04 24.52
CA GLU A 186 12.79 6.29 25.76
C GLU A 186 13.53 7.16 26.78
N ASN A 187 14.85 7.32 26.64
CA ASN A 187 15.62 8.24 27.48
C ASN A 187 15.41 9.71 27.10
N LYS A 188 14.77 10.00 25.96
CA LYS A 188 14.42 11.36 25.55
C LYS A 188 13.03 11.74 26.03
N SER A 189 12.85 13.03 26.33
CA SER A 189 11.53 13.54 26.69
C SER A 189 10.52 13.36 25.56
N TRP A 190 9.25 13.27 25.93
CA TRP A 190 8.15 13.15 24.97
C TRP A 190 8.20 14.27 23.92
N GLU A 191 8.47 15.51 24.31
CA GLU A 191 8.54 16.65 23.39
C GLU A 191 9.64 16.47 22.34
N LYS A 192 10.79 15.92 22.72
CA LYS A 192 11.89 15.64 21.77
C LYS A 192 11.52 14.51 20.82
N ARG A 193 10.92 13.45 21.33
CA ARG A 193 10.43 12.31 20.53
C ARG A 193 9.38 12.79 19.54
N TRP A 194 8.36 13.47 20.03
CA TRP A 194 7.26 14.02 19.23
C TRP A 194 7.73 15.01 18.17
N LYS A 195 8.69 15.88 18.49
CA LYS A 195 9.30 16.79 17.50
C LYS A 195 10.02 16.02 16.38
N ALA A 196 10.65 14.89 16.69
CA ALA A 196 11.27 14.05 15.66
C ALA A 196 10.23 13.39 14.75
N PHE A 197 9.12 12.91 15.30
CA PHE A 197 8.01 12.40 14.48
C PHE A 197 7.43 13.49 13.57
N THR A 198 7.00 14.61 14.16
CA THR A 198 6.35 15.72 13.45
C THR A 198 7.28 16.46 12.49
N GLY A 199 8.59 16.41 12.69
CA GLY A 199 9.55 16.94 11.73
C GLY A 199 9.49 16.26 10.36
N GLY A 200 8.97 15.03 10.27
CA GLY A 200 8.83 14.31 9.01
C GLY A 200 7.84 14.94 8.02
N TYR A 201 6.79 15.61 8.51
CA TYR A 201 5.80 16.27 7.64
C TYR A 201 6.44 17.34 6.74
N ALA A 202 7.50 18.02 7.20
CA ALA A 202 8.21 19.02 6.41
C ALA A 202 9.08 18.41 5.29
N GLU A 203 9.38 17.12 5.36
CA GLU A 203 10.19 16.40 4.37
C GLU A 203 9.36 15.68 3.31
N ILE A 204 8.10 15.33 3.62
CA ILE A 204 7.15 14.68 2.70
C ILE A 204 6.11 15.72 2.23
N LYS A 205 6.58 16.78 1.57
CA LYS A 205 5.76 17.92 1.19
C LYS A 205 4.67 17.56 0.18
N SER A 206 4.93 16.57 -0.67
CA SER A 206 3.95 16.13 -1.66
C SER A 206 2.72 15.45 -1.04
N ALA A 207 2.77 15.09 0.24
CA ALA A 207 1.65 14.46 0.96
C ALA A 207 0.41 15.36 1.01
N GLU A 208 0.59 16.67 1.16
CA GLU A 208 -0.52 17.66 1.20
C GLU A 208 -1.46 17.48 0.00
N LYS A 209 -0.90 17.34 -1.20
CA LYS A 209 -1.68 17.15 -2.42
C LYS A 209 -2.50 15.85 -2.42
N LEU A 210 -1.96 14.77 -1.86
CA LEU A 210 -2.69 13.51 -1.74
C LEU A 210 -3.81 13.66 -0.71
N GLU A 211 -3.48 14.21 0.45
CA GLU A 211 -4.35 14.38 1.61
C GLU A 211 -5.52 15.35 1.32
N ASP A 212 -5.32 16.36 0.46
CA ASP A 212 -6.34 17.30 -0.01
C ASP A 212 -7.61 16.62 -0.56
N TYR A 213 -7.46 15.46 -1.18
CA TYR A 213 -8.60 14.71 -1.72
C TYR A 213 -8.83 13.38 -1.02
N TYR A 214 -7.84 12.84 -0.32
CA TYR A 214 -7.93 11.51 0.26
C TYR A 214 -9.03 11.41 1.34
N TYR A 215 -9.22 12.47 2.13
CA TYR A 215 -10.27 12.53 3.15
C TYR A 215 -11.64 12.99 2.62
N ASN A 216 -11.76 13.26 1.32
CA ASN A 216 -13.05 13.61 0.74
C ASN A 216 -13.97 12.38 0.69
N LYS A 217 -15.20 12.52 1.20
CA LYS A 217 -16.17 11.42 1.27
C LYS A 217 -16.47 10.77 -0.10
N GLU A 218 -16.62 11.56 -1.16
CA GLU A 218 -16.90 11.01 -2.50
C GLU A 218 -15.68 10.29 -3.06
N PHE A 219 -14.48 10.81 -2.81
CA PHE A 219 -13.25 10.11 -3.15
C PHE A 219 -13.14 8.77 -2.39
N LYS A 220 -13.35 8.77 -1.06
CA LYS A 220 -13.34 7.57 -0.22
C LYS A 220 -14.35 6.54 -0.69
N LYS A 221 -15.56 6.97 -1.05
CA LYS A 221 -16.61 6.12 -1.62
C LYS A 221 -16.13 5.39 -2.87
N GLU A 222 -15.66 6.13 -3.88
CA GLU A 222 -15.20 5.52 -5.14
C GLU A 222 -13.97 4.63 -4.93
N TYR A 223 -13.06 5.05 -4.05
CA TYR A 223 -11.88 4.29 -3.68
C TYR A 223 -12.23 2.95 -3.01
N TYR A 224 -13.07 2.96 -1.98
CA TYR A 224 -13.50 1.74 -1.28
C TYR A 224 -14.34 0.86 -2.18
N LYS A 225 -15.22 1.44 -3.00
CA LYS A 225 -15.98 0.71 -4.01
C LYS A 225 -15.09 -0.04 -4.97
N HIS A 226 -14.04 0.61 -5.47
CA HIS A 226 -13.11 -0.02 -6.40
C HIS A 226 -12.35 -1.20 -5.78
N ILE A 227 -11.98 -1.10 -4.49
CA ILE A 227 -11.34 -2.20 -3.76
C ILE A 227 -12.32 -3.36 -3.53
N VAL A 228 -13.56 -3.06 -3.12
CA VAL A 228 -14.61 -4.07 -2.94
C VAL A 228 -14.88 -4.81 -4.25
N GLU A 229 -15.03 -4.11 -5.37
CA GLU A 229 -15.21 -4.74 -6.68
C GLU A 229 -14.01 -5.60 -7.10
N TYR A 230 -12.78 -5.23 -6.70
CA TYR A 230 -11.59 -6.03 -6.93
C TYR A 230 -11.65 -7.35 -6.15
N ILE A 231 -12.10 -7.31 -4.89
CA ILE A 231 -12.26 -8.47 -3.99
C ILE A 231 -13.38 -9.38 -4.51
N ASP A 232 -14.55 -8.83 -4.85
CA ASP A 232 -15.70 -9.59 -5.35
C ASP A 232 -15.35 -10.44 -6.57
N LYS A 233 -14.60 -9.85 -7.52
CA LYS A 233 -14.14 -10.55 -8.74
C LYS A 233 -13.14 -11.67 -8.47
N LYS A 234 -12.60 -11.76 -7.25
CA LYS A 234 -11.56 -12.72 -6.84
C LYS A 234 -11.90 -13.37 -5.51
N ILE A 235 -13.18 -13.51 -5.18
CA ILE A 235 -13.61 -13.99 -3.86
C ILE A 235 -13.05 -15.37 -3.52
N ASP A 236 -12.82 -16.21 -4.54
CA ASP A 236 -12.16 -17.52 -4.45
C ASP A 236 -10.70 -17.45 -3.97
N LYS A 237 -10.11 -16.25 -3.94
CA LYS A 237 -8.76 -15.96 -3.41
C LYS A 237 -8.79 -15.44 -1.98
N PHE A 238 -9.96 -15.18 -1.41
CA PHE A 238 -10.12 -14.70 -0.03
C PHE A 238 -10.80 -15.73 0.88
N THR A 239 -11.35 -16.81 0.33
CA THR A 239 -12.08 -17.84 1.09
C THR A 239 -11.57 -19.25 0.80
N GLU A 240 -11.69 -20.15 1.77
CA GLU A 240 -11.61 -21.59 1.52
C GLU A 240 -12.77 -22.05 0.63
N LYS A 241 -12.55 -23.10 -0.16
CA LYS A 241 -13.58 -23.73 -1.02
C LYS A 241 -14.61 -24.50 -0.23
#